data_AF-A0A538TFB8-F1
#
_entry.id   AF-A0A538TFB8-F1
#
_cell.length_a   1.000
_cell.length_b   1.000
_cell.length_c   1.000
_cell.angle_alpha   90.00
_cell.angle_beta   90.00
_cell.angle_gamma   90.00
#
_symmetry.space_group_name_H-M   'P 1'
#
loop_
_entity.id
_entity.type
_entity.pdbx_description
1 polymer ?
#
loop_
_entity_poly.entity_id
_entity_poly.type
_entity_poly.pdbx_seq_one_letter_code
_entity_poly.pdbx_strand_id
1 'polypeptide(L)'
;MRVADMNWMQVEAVLEHEDRAVLPLGSTEQHAYLSLATDSILAERVATAAAEPLGVPVFPVVSYGITPYFTAYPGTVTLRSATFLSLVREILDGISEAGFRRILIVNGHGGNAPAQALAAEWATEHPGARIKFHNWWNAPRTIAKVREIDPKASHASWMESFPWTRVEGVTVPRESKPMVDLTRLSSLDPRETRSLLGDGSFGGLHRRSDDEILAVWEVAIQETRELLAGGWS
;
A
#
# COMPACT_ATOMS: atom_id res chain seq x y z
N MET A 1 -9.85 -12.47 6.85
CA MET A 1 -9.27 -13.83 6.68
C MET A 1 -8.17 -13.74 5.63
N ARG A 2 -7.02 -14.40 5.80
CA ARG A 2 -5.94 -14.36 4.80
C ARG A 2 -6.00 -15.61 3.93
N VAL A 3 -6.06 -15.45 2.61
CA VAL A 3 -6.08 -16.58 1.66
C VAL A 3 -4.81 -17.43 1.80
N ALA A 4 -3.67 -16.83 2.16
CA ALA A 4 -2.42 -17.54 2.41
C ALA A 4 -2.50 -18.59 3.54
N ASP A 5 -3.47 -18.46 4.44
CA ASP A 5 -3.69 -19.35 5.58
C ASP A 5 -4.85 -20.34 5.32
N MET A 6 -5.35 -20.41 4.08
CA MET A 6 -6.51 -21.21 3.67
C MET A 6 -6.14 -22.26 2.61
N ASN A 7 -6.89 -23.36 2.58
CA ASN A 7 -6.92 -24.26 1.43
C ASN A 7 -8.07 -23.88 0.46
N TRP A 8 -8.09 -24.44 -0.76
CA TRP A 8 -9.07 -24.05 -1.78
C TRP A 8 -10.53 -24.38 -1.40
N MET A 9 -10.78 -25.40 -0.58
CA MET A 9 -12.12 -25.79 -0.12
C MET A 9 -12.67 -24.78 0.90
N GLN A 10 -11.80 -24.20 1.72
CA GLN A 10 -12.19 -23.09 2.60
C GLN A 10 -12.53 -21.83 1.81
N VAL A 11 -11.82 -21.57 0.70
CA VAL A 11 -12.16 -20.44 -0.20
C VAL A 11 -13.50 -20.70 -0.90
N GLU A 12 -13.75 -21.92 -1.37
CA GLU A 12 -15.03 -22.34 -1.95
C GLU A 12 -16.20 -22.13 -0.96
N ALA A 13 -16.03 -22.54 0.31
CA ALA A 13 -17.04 -22.35 1.34
C ALA A 13 -17.34 -20.86 1.64
N VAL A 14 -16.32 -19.97 1.54
CA VAL A 14 -16.51 -18.52 1.69
C VAL A 14 -17.36 -17.97 0.53
N LEU A 15 -17.09 -18.41 -0.69
CA LEU A 15 -17.80 -17.96 -1.90
C LEU A 15 -19.31 -18.26 -1.89
N GLU A 16 -19.77 -19.21 -1.08
CA GLU A 16 -21.20 -19.50 -0.91
C GLU A 16 -21.99 -18.30 -0.33
N HIS A 17 -21.32 -17.40 0.39
CA HIS A 17 -21.97 -16.29 1.10
C HIS A 17 -21.22 -14.95 1.04
N GLU A 18 -20.01 -14.91 0.47
CA GLU A 18 -19.19 -13.72 0.33
C GLU A 18 -18.53 -13.66 -1.06
N ASP A 19 -18.92 -12.67 -1.85
CA ASP A 19 -18.34 -12.39 -3.18
C ASP A 19 -17.37 -11.19 -3.16
N ARG A 20 -17.05 -10.64 -1.99
CA ARG A 20 -16.01 -9.62 -1.83
C ARG A 20 -14.64 -10.23 -1.63
N ALA A 21 -13.62 -9.55 -2.14
CA ALA A 21 -12.22 -9.87 -1.89
C ALA A 21 -11.39 -8.58 -1.75
N VAL A 22 -10.26 -8.69 -1.08
CA VAL A 22 -9.26 -7.61 -0.99
C VAL A 22 -7.96 -8.04 -1.65
N LEU A 23 -7.40 -7.19 -2.51
CA LEU A 23 -6.08 -7.35 -3.12
C LEU A 23 -5.14 -6.24 -2.61
N PRO A 24 -4.18 -6.55 -1.73
CA PRO A 24 -3.17 -5.58 -1.31
C PRO A 24 -2.09 -5.40 -2.40
N LEU A 25 -1.72 -4.17 -2.69
CA LEU A 25 -0.59 -3.83 -3.58
C LEU A 25 0.48 -3.09 -2.77
N GLY A 26 1.72 -3.59 -2.82
CA GLY A 26 2.88 -2.95 -2.18
C GLY A 26 4.01 -2.65 -3.15
N SER A 27 5.23 -2.66 -2.64
CA SER A 27 6.50 -2.49 -3.37
C SER A 27 7.64 -3.02 -2.50
N THR A 28 8.78 -3.28 -3.15
CA THR A 28 10.05 -3.55 -2.46
C THR A 28 11.01 -2.43 -2.83
N GLU A 29 11.13 -1.45 -1.94
CA GLU A 29 11.88 -0.22 -2.19
C GLU A 29 12.50 0.39 -0.94
N GLN A 30 13.51 1.22 -1.16
CA GLN A 30 14.15 1.97 -0.08
C GLN A 30 13.11 2.74 0.76
N HIS A 31 13.22 2.59 2.08
CA HIS A 31 12.44 3.33 3.06
C HIS A 31 13.34 3.87 4.18
N ALA A 32 14.46 4.49 3.79
CA ALA A 32 15.48 4.97 4.70
C ALA A 32 15.91 3.92 5.75
N TYR A 33 15.42 4.05 6.99
CA TYR A 33 15.77 3.19 8.12
C TYR A 33 14.74 2.07 8.39
N LEU A 34 13.72 1.95 7.55
CA LEU A 34 12.67 0.93 7.67
C LEU A 34 12.95 -0.27 6.75
N SER A 35 12.13 -1.31 6.91
CA SER A 35 12.12 -2.48 6.04
C SER A 35 11.93 -2.09 4.57
N LEU A 36 12.65 -2.76 3.67
CA LEU A 36 12.43 -2.59 2.22
C LEU A 36 11.03 -3.03 1.76
N ALA A 37 10.34 -3.82 2.58
CA ALA A 37 8.98 -4.28 2.32
C ALA A 37 7.91 -3.42 3.00
N THR A 38 8.24 -2.18 3.41
CA THR A 38 7.33 -1.29 4.15
C THR A 38 5.95 -1.19 3.48
N ASP A 39 5.90 -0.89 2.18
CA ASP A 39 4.64 -0.78 1.44
C ASP A 39 3.80 -2.05 1.48
N SER A 40 4.43 -3.21 1.30
CA SER A 40 3.75 -4.51 1.34
C SER A 40 3.24 -4.84 2.73
N ILE A 41 4.06 -4.64 3.76
CA ILE A 41 3.69 -4.90 5.15
C ILE A 41 2.49 -4.03 5.54
N LEU A 42 2.51 -2.74 5.20
CA LEU A 42 1.44 -1.81 5.57
C LEU A 42 0.15 -2.08 4.79
N ALA A 43 0.23 -2.27 3.47
CA ALA A 43 -0.95 -2.58 2.66
C ALA A 43 -1.64 -3.87 3.13
N GLU A 44 -0.87 -4.94 3.38
CA GLU A 44 -1.43 -6.22 3.81
C GLU A 44 -2.04 -6.15 5.22
N ARG A 45 -1.36 -5.48 6.16
CA ARG A 45 -1.86 -5.37 7.53
C ARG A 45 -3.13 -4.54 7.62
N VAL A 46 -3.20 -3.40 6.93
CA VAL A 46 -4.41 -2.54 6.97
C VAL A 46 -5.58 -3.26 6.28
N ALA A 47 -5.33 -3.93 5.16
CA ALA A 47 -6.31 -4.75 4.46
C ALA A 47 -6.86 -5.86 5.36
N THR A 48 -5.98 -6.61 6.03
CA THR A 48 -6.34 -7.72 6.90
C THR A 48 -7.18 -7.25 8.09
N ALA A 49 -6.75 -6.19 8.78
CA ALA A 49 -7.46 -5.65 9.96
C ALA A 49 -8.80 -5.00 9.60
N ALA A 50 -8.91 -4.39 8.41
CA ALA A 50 -10.17 -3.85 7.91
C ALA A 50 -11.16 -4.96 7.53
N ALA A 51 -10.68 -6.03 6.89
CA ALA A 51 -11.50 -7.12 6.37
C ALA A 51 -11.91 -8.16 7.42
N GLU A 52 -11.13 -8.35 8.49
CA GLU A 52 -11.36 -9.39 9.50
C GLU A 52 -12.77 -9.36 10.11
N PRO A 53 -13.29 -8.22 10.62
CA PRO A 53 -14.64 -8.19 11.21
C PRO A 53 -15.77 -8.42 10.19
N LEU A 54 -15.48 -8.28 8.89
CA LEU A 54 -16.44 -8.43 7.81
C LEU A 54 -16.45 -9.83 7.22
N GLY A 55 -15.54 -10.72 7.63
CA GLY A 55 -15.40 -12.04 7.01
C GLY A 55 -14.98 -11.98 5.55
N VAL A 56 -14.27 -10.93 5.13
CA VAL A 56 -13.80 -10.81 3.74
C VAL A 56 -12.39 -11.42 3.61
N PRO A 57 -12.13 -12.26 2.59
CA PRO A 57 -10.80 -12.80 2.32
C PRO A 57 -9.86 -11.74 1.73
N VAL A 58 -8.60 -11.78 2.18
CA VAL A 58 -7.50 -10.93 1.70
C VAL A 58 -6.50 -11.82 0.97
N PHE A 59 -6.29 -11.53 -0.31
CA PHE A 59 -5.32 -12.22 -1.16
C PHE A 59 -3.88 -11.85 -0.78
N PRO A 60 -2.88 -12.68 -1.14
CA PRO A 60 -1.48 -12.35 -0.92
C PRO A 60 -1.11 -11.00 -1.54
N VAL A 61 -0.31 -10.20 -0.83
CA VAL A 61 0.13 -8.89 -1.29
C VAL A 61 1.03 -9.01 -2.52
N VAL A 62 0.81 -8.14 -3.51
CA VAL A 62 1.76 -7.97 -4.61
C VAL A 62 2.99 -7.23 -4.08
N SER A 63 4.12 -7.94 -3.94
CA SER A 63 5.31 -7.44 -3.24
C SER A 63 6.24 -6.53 -4.06
N TYR A 64 5.98 -6.37 -5.37
CA TYR A 64 6.78 -5.54 -6.27
C TYR A 64 5.89 -4.55 -7.01
N GLY A 65 6.30 -3.28 -7.02
CA GLY A 65 5.58 -2.18 -7.63
C GLY A 65 6.40 -1.43 -8.67
N ILE A 66 6.00 -0.19 -8.96
CA ILE A 66 6.68 0.72 -9.89
C ILE A 66 7.47 1.77 -9.10
N THR A 67 8.80 1.72 -9.11
CA THR A 67 9.68 2.59 -8.33
C THR A 67 11.03 2.88 -9.02
N PRO A 68 11.01 3.34 -10.30
CA PRO A 68 12.24 3.44 -11.09
C PRO A 68 13.27 4.42 -10.52
N TYR A 69 12.82 5.50 -9.86
CA TYR A 69 13.67 6.54 -9.30
C TYR A 69 14.46 6.09 -8.05
N PHE A 70 14.09 4.98 -7.41
CA PHE A 70 14.82 4.43 -6.26
C PHE A 70 15.79 3.29 -6.60
N THR A 71 15.98 2.95 -7.89
CA THR A 71 16.81 1.81 -8.31
C THR A 71 18.31 1.95 -8.02
N ALA A 72 18.81 3.16 -7.69
CA ALA A 72 20.17 3.34 -7.20
C ALA A 72 20.36 3.01 -5.71
N TYR A 73 19.27 2.75 -4.98
CA TYR A 73 19.31 2.26 -3.60
C TYR A 73 19.34 0.72 -3.61
N PRO A 74 20.34 0.08 -2.99
CA PRO A 74 20.45 -1.37 -2.96
C PRO A 74 19.22 -2.03 -2.32
N GLY A 75 18.70 -3.07 -2.98
CA GLY A 75 17.51 -3.81 -2.53
C GLY A 75 16.19 -3.30 -3.12
N THR A 76 16.15 -2.09 -3.68
CA THR A 76 14.99 -1.64 -4.46
C THR A 76 14.86 -2.45 -5.74
N VAL A 77 13.67 -2.99 -5.98
CA VAL A 77 13.32 -3.72 -7.22
C VAL A 77 12.05 -3.13 -7.79
N THR A 78 12.12 -2.65 -9.03
CA THR A 78 10.98 -2.07 -9.76
C THR A 78 10.56 -2.96 -10.90
N LEU A 79 9.26 -3.09 -11.10
CA LEU A 79 8.70 -3.58 -12.36
C LEU A 79 8.60 -2.43 -13.36
N ARG A 80 8.55 -2.78 -14.65
CA ARG A 80 8.09 -1.84 -15.69
C ARG A 80 6.58 -1.68 -15.57
N SER A 81 6.05 -0.49 -15.89
CA SER A 81 4.61 -0.22 -15.80
C SER A 81 3.78 -1.25 -16.58
N ALA A 82 4.18 -1.59 -17.81
CA ALA A 82 3.50 -2.61 -18.60
C ALA A 82 3.42 -3.96 -17.89
N THR A 83 4.53 -4.42 -17.30
CA THR A 83 4.58 -5.69 -16.55
C THR A 83 3.72 -5.65 -15.29
N PHE A 84 3.76 -4.54 -14.54
CA PHE A 84 2.94 -4.37 -13.34
C PHE A 84 1.44 -4.36 -13.67
N LEU A 85 1.04 -3.64 -14.72
CA LEU A 85 -0.35 -3.56 -15.13
C LEU A 85 -0.88 -4.91 -15.66
N SER A 86 -0.08 -5.64 -16.45
CA SER A 86 -0.44 -7.01 -16.87
C SER A 86 -0.60 -7.93 -15.66
N LEU A 87 0.35 -7.89 -14.70
CA LEU A 87 0.28 -8.68 -13.48
C LEU A 87 -1.00 -8.39 -12.67
N VAL A 88 -1.30 -7.12 -12.41
CA VAL A 88 -2.50 -6.74 -11.65
C VAL A 88 -3.77 -7.18 -12.38
N ARG A 89 -3.84 -7.00 -13.70
CA ARG A 89 -4.97 -7.46 -14.52
C ARG A 89 -5.19 -8.96 -14.40
N GLU A 90 -4.15 -9.76 -14.64
CA GLU A 90 -4.25 -11.23 -14.58
C GLU A 90 -4.64 -11.73 -13.18
N ILE A 91 -4.20 -11.06 -12.11
CA ILE A 91 -4.64 -11.37 -10.74
C ILE A 91 -6.14 -11.05 -10.56
N LEU A 92 -6.60 -9.89 -11.02
CA LEU A 92 -8.02 -9.51 -10.93
C LEU A 92 -8.91 -10.46 -11.73
N ASP A 93 -8.46 -10.86 -12.93
CA ASP A 93 -9.14 -11.84 -13.77
C ASP A 93 -9.28 -13.17 -13.00
N GLY A 94 -8.19 -13.70 -12.44
CA GLY A 94 -8.23 -14.94 -11.66
C GLY A 94 -9.11 -14.86 -10.39
N ILE A 95 -9.09 -13.73 -9.68
CA ILE A 95 -9.97 -13.51 -8.52
C ILE A 95 -11.45 -13.50 -8.96
N SER A 96 -11.76 -12.85 -10.09
CA SER A 96 -13.12 -12.74 -10.62
C SER A 96 -13.64 -14.06 -11.20
N GLU A 97 -12.78 -14.81 -11.90
CA GLU A 97 -13.08 -16.14 -12.42
C GLU A 97 -13.39 -17.14 -11.31
N ALA A 98 -12.73 -17.02 -10.15
CA ALA A 98 -13.05 -17.82 -8.97
C ALA A 98 -14.42 -17.53 -8.36
N GLY A 99 -15.04 -16.38 -8.69
CA GLY A 99 -16.40 -16.04 -8.26
C GLY A 99 -16.51 -14.74 -7.44
N PHE A 100 -15.40 -14.12 -7.05
CA PHE A 100 -15.43 -12.84 -6.35
C PHE A 100 -15.81 -11.71 -7.30
N ARG A 101 -16.94 -11.03 -7.04
CA ARG A 101 -17.45 -9.96 -7.91
C ARG A 101 -17.13 -8.57 -7.40
N ARG A 102 -16.73 -8.42 -6.14
CA ARG A 102 -16.53 -7.11 -5.49
C ARG A 102 -15.12 -7.00 -4.92
N ILE A 103 -14.20 -6.38 -5.66
CA ILE A 103 -12.78 -6.38 -5.31
C ILE A 103 -12.36 -5.00 -4.78
N LEU A 104 -11.78 -4.96 -3.58
CA LEU A 104 -11.11 -3.76 -3.06
C LEU A 104 -9.60 -3.91 -3.24
N ILE A 105 -9.00 -3.05 -4.06
CA ILE A 105 -7.56 -2.88 -4.09
C ILE A 105 -7.15 -1.95 -2.95
N VAL A 106 -6.29 -2.43 -2.06
CA VAL A 106 -5.66 -1.63 -1.00
C VAL A 106 -4.20 -1.38 -1.38
N ASN A 107 -3.91 -0.18 -1.87
CA ASN A 107 -2.60 0.20 -2.36
C ASN A 107 -1.77 0.89 -1.27
N GLY A 108 -0.56 0.38 -1.04
CA GLY A 108 0.42 0.93 -0.11
C GLY A 108 1.50 1.81 -0.74
N HIS A 109 1.63 1.81 -2.07
CA HIS A 109 2.75 2.48 -2.75
C HIS A 109 2.29 3.52 -3.76
N GLY A 110 2.80 4.76 -3.66
CA GLY A 110 2.43 5.85 -4.57
C GLY A 110 2.73 5.56 -6.05
N GLY A 111 3.82 4.85 -6.35
CA GLY A 111 4.20 4.52 -7.73
C GLY A 111 3.23 3.58 -8.46
N ASN A 112 2.38 2.86 -7.72
CA ASN A 112 1.36 1.98 -8.28
C ASN A 112 0.11 2.72 -8.78
N ALA A 113 0.08 4.06 -8.73
CA ALA A 113 -1.05 4.88 -9.19
C ALA A 113 -1.62 4.50 -10.58
N PRO A 114 -0.83 4.07 -11.59
CA PRO A 114 -1.39 3.61 -12.86
C PRO A 114 -2.40 2.45 -12.75
N ALA A 115 -2.32 1.61 -11.71
CA ALA A 115 -3.29 0.54 -11.48
C ALA A 115 -4.71 1.05 -11.16
N GLN A 116 -4.86 2.32 -10.76
CA GLN A 116 -6.18 2.93 -10.57
C GLN A 116 -6.94 3.06 -11.90
N ALA A 117 -6.26 3.49 -12.96
CA ALA A 117 -6.85 3.58 -14.29
C ALA A 117 -7.16 2.18 -14.85
N LEU A 118 -6.24 1.22 -14.65
CA LEU A 118 -6.46 -0.18 -15.00
C LEU A 118 -7.69 -0.76 -14.30
N ALA A 119 -7.86 -0.51 -13.00
CA ALA A 119 -9.02 -0.99 -12.25
C ALA A 119 -10.33 -0.45 -12.85
N ALA A 120 -10.36 0.83 -13.24
CA ALA A 120 -11.53 1.40 -13.91
C ALA A 120 -11.82 0.75 -15.27
N GLU A 121 -10.79 0.53 -16.09
CA GLU A 121 -10.88 -0.17 -17.38
C GLU A 121 -11.40 -1.60 -17.19
N TRP A 122 -10.76 -2.35 -16.29
CA TRP A 122 -11.12 -3.73 -15.95
C TRP A 122 -12.60 -3.86 -15.55
N ALA A 123 -13.13 -2.92 -14.76
CA ALA A 123 -14.53 -2.93 -14.36
C ALA A 123 -15.50 -2.81 -15.54
N THR A 124 -15.13 -2.08 -16.60
CA THR A 124 -15.97 -1.94 -17.80
C THR A 124 -16.00 -3.19 -18.65
N GLU A 125 -14.92 -3.97 -18.62
CA GLU A 125 -14.76 -5.21 -19.38
C GLU A 125 -15.37 -6.43 -18.67
N HIS A 126 -15.69 -6.29 -17.37
CA HIS A 126 -16.26 -7.36 -16.54
C HIS A 126 -17.66 -6.99 -16.04
N PRO A 127 -18.70 -7.08 -16.89
CA PRO A 127 -20.07 -6.83 -16.47
C PRO A 127 -20.46 -7.66 -15.24
N GLY A 128 -21.02 -7.00 -14.23
CA GLY A 128 -21.41 -7.64 -12.96
C GLY A 128 -20.31 -7.66 -11.90
N ALA A 129 -19.07 -7.32 -12.25
CA ALA A 129 -18.04 -7.05 -11.26
C ALA A 129 -18.06 -5.57 -10.81
N ARG A 130 -17.43 -5.31 -9.67
CA ARG A 130 -17.19 -3.99 -9.09
C ARG A 130 -15.80 -3.97 -8.50
N ILE A 131 -15.10 -2.86 -8.68
CA ILE A 131 -13.77 -2.68 -8.13
C ILE A 131 -13.62 -1.29 -7.54
N LYS A 132 -12.86 -1.21 -6.44
CA LYS A 132 -12.47 0.04 -5.81
C LYS A 132 -10.96 0.06 -5.67
N PHE A 133 -10.36 1.22 -5.91
CA PHE A 133 -8.93 1.44 -5.70
C PHE A 133 -8.74 2.41 -4.53
N HIS A 134 -8.01 1.99 -3.49
CA HIS A 134 -7.86 2.73 -2.24
C HIS A 134 -6.39 2.87 -1.87
N ASN A 135 -5.88 4.10 -1.94
CA ASN A 135 -4.58 4.46 -1.37
C ASN A 135 -4.76 4.70 0.14
N TRP A 136 -4.49 3.69 0.98
CA TRP A 136 -4.83 3.76 2.40
C TRP A 136 -4.14 4.94 3.11
N TRP A 137 -2.87 5.18 2.81
CA TRP A 137 -2.05 6.23 3.44
C TRP A 137 -2.47 7.65 3.03
N ASN A 138 -3.09 7.79 1.86
CA ASN A 138 -3.58 9.08 1.34
C ASN A 138 -5.12 9.19 1.39
N ALA A 139 -5.78 8.30 2.11
CA ALA A 139 -7.22 8.35 2.27
C ALA A 139 -7.61 9.61 3.08
N PRO A 140 -8.75 10.27 2.78
CA PRO A 140 -9.08 11.57 3.33
C PRO A 140 -8.92 11.72 4.84
N ARG A 141 -9.43 10.77 5.64
CA ARG A 141 -9.31 10.85 7.11
C ARG A 141 -7.91 10.47 7.58
N THR A 142 -7.30 9.48 6.94
CA THR A 142 -5.95 9.01 7.26
C THR A 142 -4.92 10.13 7.07
N ILE A 143 -4.90 10.77 5.90
CA ILE A 143 -3.97 11.88 5.63
C ILE A 143 -4.28 13.11 6.48
N ALA A 144 -5.56 13.37 6.81
CA ALA A 144 -5.94 14.42 7.74
C ALA A 144 -5.36 14.17 9.14
N LYS A 145 -5.42 12.92 9.63
CA LYS A 145 -4.84 12.55 10.93
C LYS A 145 -3.31 12.67 10.94
N VAL A 146 -2.64 12.26 9.85
CA VAL A 146 -1.20 12.46 9.69
C VAL A 146 -0.85 13.95 9.76
N ARG A 147 -1.56 14.81 9.01
CA ARG A 147 -1.31 16.26 8.96
C ARG A 147 -1.64 16.98 10.28
N GLU A 148 -2.62 16.48 11.03
CA GLU A 148 -2.94 16.96 12.38
C GLU A 148 -1.74 16.78 13.33
N ILE A 149 -1.04 15.64 13.24
CA ILE A 149 0.11 15.30 14.07
C ILE A 149 1.38 16.01 13.58
N ASP A 150 1.65 15.94 12.27
CA ASP A 150 2.80 16.56 11.65
C ASP A 150 2.55 16.86 10.16
N PRO A 151 2.46 18.14 9.76
CA PRO A 151 2.27 18.50 8.36
C PRO A 151 3.52 18.24 7.49
N LYS A 152 4.67 17.90 8.09
CA LYS A 152 5.92 17.59 7.38
C LYS A 152 6.14 16.07 7.19
N ALA A 153 5.13 15.24 7.46
CA ALA A 153 5.20 13.82 7.14
C ALA A 153 5.39 13.61 5.62
N SER A 154 6.22 12.64 5.25
CA SER A 154 6.63 12.38 3.87
C SER A 154 7.09 10.92 3.67
N HIS A 155 7.62 10.59 2.48
CA HIS A 155 8.20 9.28 2.17
C HIS A 155 9.33 8.90 3.14
N ALA A 156 9.31 7.65 3.60
CA ALA A 156 10.24 7.07 4.56
C ALA A 156 10.40 7.90 5.85
N SER A 157 9.33 8.62 6.23
CA SER A 157 9.28 9.39 7.46
C SER A 157 8.53 8.62 8.56
N TRP A 158 8.30 9.29 9.69
CA TRP A 158 7.61 8.71 10.84
C TRP A 158 6.23 8.12 10.50
N MET A 159 5.52 8.62 9.48
CA MET A 159 4.18 8.14 9.13
C MET A 159 4.15 6.69 8.61
N GLU A 160 5.30 6.15 8.22
CA GLU A 160 5.48 4.75 7.79
C GLU A 160 6.25 3.91 8.83
N SER A 161 6.74 4.54 9.91
CA SER A 161 7.62 3.97 10.93
C SER A 161 6.85 3.23 12.03
N PHE A 162 5.94 2.33 11.63
CA PHE A 162 5.17 1.48 12.53
C PHE A 162 6.06 0.44 13.21
N PRO A 163 5.69 -0.08 14.40
CA PRO A 163 6.45 -1.13 15.06
C PRO A 163 6.83 -2.32 14.16
N TRP A 164 5.95 -2.68 13.23
CA TRP A 164 6.14 -3.80 12.29
C TRP A 164 6.87 -3.46 10.99
N THR A 165 7.28 -2.21 10.75
CA THR A 165 8.14 -1.82 9.61
C THR A 165 9.55 -1.47 10.04
N ARG A 166 9.81 -1.36 11.35
CA ARG A 166 11.14 -1.08 11.91
C ARG A 166 12.04 -2.30 11.85
N VAL A 167 13.31 -2.07 11.58
CA VAL A 167 14.35 -3.10 11.55
C VAL A 167 15.08 -3.13 12.89
N GLU A 168 15.23 -4.32 13.46
CA GLU A 168 15.95 -4.50 14.72
C GLU A 168 17.41 -4.06 14.60
N GLY A 169 17.94 -3.39 15.64
CA GLY A 169 19.31 -2.91 15.68
C GLY A 169 19.60 -1.64 14.84
N VAL A 170 18.62 -1.10 14.12
CA VAL A 170 18.80 0.14 13.35
C VAL A 170 18.58 1.37 14.23
N THR A 171 19.59 2.25 14.30
CA THR A 171 19.51 3.54 14.97
C THR A 171 18.97 4.60 14.01
N VAL A 172 17.93 5.31 14.44
CA VAL A 172 17.24 6.32 13.63
C VAL A 172 17.60 7.74 14.12
N PRO A 173 17.86 8.71 13.24
CA PRO A 173 18.09 10.10 13.63
C PRO A 173 16.93 10.68 14.45
N ARG A 174 17.26 11.47 15.47
CA ARG A 174 16.27 12.21 16.28
C ARG A 174 15.90 13.56 15.68
N GLU A 175 16.80 14.13 14.88
CA GLU A 175 16.61 15.44 14.27
C GLU A 175 15.73 15.33 13.03
N SER A 176 14.94 16.38 12.79
CA SER A 176 14.11 16.45 11.58
C SER A 176 14.97 16.74 10.37
N LYS A 177 14.79 15.95 9.31
CA LYS A 177 15.42 16.20 8.02
C LYS A 177 14.69 17.34 7.29
N PRO A 178 15.40 18.33 6.70
CA PRO A 178 14.78 19.32 5.83
C PRO A 178 14.00 18.68 4.67
N MET A 179 12.86 19.26 4.32
CA MET A 179 12.07 18.79 3.17
C MET A 179 12.85 19.00 1.88
N VAL A 180 12.88 17.96 1.05
CA VAL A 180 13.47 18.01 -0.29
C VAL A 180 12.46 18.64 -1.25
N ASP A 181 12.96 19.41 -2.21
CA ASP A 181 12.14 19.92 -3.31
C ASP A 181 11.73 18.77 -4.26
N LEU A 182 10.51 18.28 -4.06
CA LEU A 182 9.94 17.16 -4.82
C LEU A 182 9.70 17.50 -6.29
N THR A 183 9.61 18.78 -6.66
CA THR A 183 9.42 19.19 -8.06
C THR A 183 10.59 18.79 -8.95
N ARG A 184 11.77 18.60 -8.34
CA ARG A 184 12.98 18.17 -9.05
C ARG A 184 12.99 16.66 -9.30
N LEU A 185 12.36 15.85 -8.44
CA LEU A 185 12.48 14.39 -8.48
C LEU A 185 12.03 13.77 -9.81
N SER A 186 11.01 14.34 -10.45
CA SER A 186 10.49 13.85 -11.74
C SER A 186 11.47 13.99 -12.90
N SER A 187 12.55 14.77 -12.73
CA SER A 187 13.54 15.05 -13.76
C SER A 187 14.88 14.34 -13.54
N LEU A 188 15.06 13.66 -12.41
CA LEU A 188 16.33 13.06 -12.00
C LEU A 188 16.45 11.60 -12.42
N ASP A 189 17.66 11.18 -12.77
CA ASP A 189 17.99 9.76 -12.84
C ASP A 189 18.11 9.14 -11.43
N PRO A 190 18.10 7.80 -11.29
CA PRO A 190 18.14 7.16 -9.97
C PRO A 190 19.37 7.52 -9.11
N ARG A 191 20.54 7.74 -9.71
CA ARG A 191 21.76 8.13 -8.99
C ARG A 191 21.67 9.56 -8.51
N GLU A 192 21.13 10.45 -9.34
CA GLU A 192 20.86 11.84 -8.95
C GLU A 192 19.78 11.92 -7.86
N THR A 193 18.71 11.12 -7.95
CA THR A 193 17.72 10.96 -6.88
C THR A 193 18.37 10.51 -5.59
N ARG A 194 19.27 9.51 -5.64
CA ARG A 194 20.01 9.07 -4.46
C ARG A 194 20.93 10.15 -3.89
N SER A 195 21.61 10.90 -4.75
CA SER A 195 22.47 12.01 -4.33
C SER A 195 21.66 13.12 -3.63
N LEU A 196 20.50 13.46 -4.17
CA LEU A 196 19.61 14.49 -3.60
C LEU A 196 19.00 14.05 -2.27
N LEU A 197 18.51 12.82 -2.19
CA LEU A 197 17.80 12.32 -1.02
C LEU A 197 18.74 11.78 0.07
N GLY A 198 19.93 11.29 -0.27
CA GLY A 198 20.88 10.74 0.70
C GLY A 198 20.37 9.44 1.35
N ASP A 199 19.72 9.56 2.52
CA ASP A 199 19.13 8.43 3.25
C ASP A 199 17.84 7.90 2.60
N GLY A 200 17.31 8.59 1.58
CA GLY A 200 16.12 8.17 0.84
C GLY A 200 14.79 8.74 1.35
N SER A 201 14.75 9.39 2.52
CA SER A 201 13.55 10.10 2.99
C SER A 201 13.32 11.40 2.22
N PHE A 202 12.06 11.83 2.09
CA PHE A 202 11.74 13.15 1.52
C PHE A 202 11.86 14.30 2.53
N GLY A 203 12.00 13.98 3.82
CA GLY A 203 12.12 14.97 4.91
C GLY A 203 11.21 14.67 6.10
N GLY A 204 11.26 15.53 7.12
CA GLY A 204 10.51 15.36 8.36
C GLY A 204 11.25 14.50 9.39
N LEU A 205 10.54 14.12 10.45
CA LEU A 205 11.05 13.18 11.45
C LEU A 205 10.96 11.74 10.90
N HIS A 206 11.96 10.91 11.17
CA HIS A 206 11.94 9.48 10.81
C HIS A 206 11.17 8.61 11.80
N ARG A 207 10.94 9.10 13.02
CA ARG A 207 10.20 8.39 14.06
C ARG A 207 9.45 9.35 14.97
N ARG A 208 8.26 8.92 15.40
CA ARG A 208 7.44 9.51 16.45
C ARG A 208 7.07 8.45 17.49
N SER A 209 6.30 8.84 18.52
CA SER A 209 5.86 7.88 19.54
C SER A 209 4.95 6.80 18.93
N ASP A 210 4.93 5.63 19.56
CA ASP A 210 4.09 4.51 19.11
C ASP A 210 2.60 4.87 19.22
N ASP A 211 2.21 5.62 20.25
CA ASP A 211 0.84 6.09 20.44
C ASP A 211 0.37 7.00 19.29
N GLU A 212 1.21 7.96 18.86
CA GLU A 212 0.87 8.85 17.75
C GLU A 212 0.66 8.09 16.44
N ILE A 213 1.57 7.16 16.12
CA ILE A 213 1.50 6.44 14.85
C ILE A 213 0.38 5.39 14.86
N LEU A 214 0.13 4.73 16.00
CA LEU A 214 -1.00 3.80 16.14
C LEU A 214 -2.35 4.53 16.08
N ALA A 215 -2.44 5.80 16.51
CA ALA A 215 -3.64 6.60 16.31
C ALA A 215 -3.95 6.85 14.81
N VAL A 216 -2.92 7.02 13.96
CA VAL A 216 -3.10 7.07 12.49
C VAL A 216 -3.58 5.71 11.97
N TRP A 217 -3.00 4.61 12.49
CA TRP A 217 -3.34 3.26 12.08
C TRP A 217 -4.82 2.92 12.26
N GLU A 218 -5.39 3.26 13.43
CA GLU A 218 -6.80 3.02 13.72
C GLU A 218 -7.72 3.77 12.76
N VAL A 219 -7.38 5.02 12.41
CA VAL A 219 -8.12 5.81 11.42
C VAL A 219 -8.08 5.14 10.05
N ALA A 220 -6.91 4.65 9.63
CA ALA A 220 -6.72 3.95 8.36
C ALA A 220 -7.53 2.66 8.29
N ILE A 221 -7.45 1.80 9.31
CA ILE A 221 -8.24 0.56 9.38
C ILE A 221 -9.74 0.87 9.23
N GLN A 222 -10.24 1.84 9.98
CA GLN A 222 -11.66 2.15 9.99
C GLN A 222 -12.12 2.75 8.65
N GLU A 223 -11.32 3.61 8.03
CA GLU A 223 -11.63 4.20 6.71
C GLU A 223 -11.60 3.13 5.60
N THR A 224 -10.61 2.24 5.61
CA THR A 224 -10.57 1.08 4.69
C THR A 224 -11.77 0.14 4.91
N ARG A 225 -12.15 -0.11 6.17
CA ARG A 225 -13.29 -0.98 6.51
C ARG A 225 -14.62 -0.41 6.01
N GLU A 226 -14.85 0.89 6.18
CA GLU A 226 -16.05 1.57 5.68
C GLU A 226 -16.17 1.44 4.15
N LEU A 227 -15.06 1.59 3.43
CA LEU A 227 -15.02 1.39 1.97
C LEU A 227 -15.32 -0.05 1.55
N LEU A 228 -14.86 -1.03 2.33
CA LEU A 228 -15.10 -2.45 2.09
C LEU A 228 -16.54 -2.88 2.44
N ALA A 229 -17.13 -2.28 3.48
CA ALA A 229 -18.45 -2.64 3.99
C ALA A 229 -19.60 -2.25 3.05
N GLY A 230 -19.51 -1.11 2.36
CA GLY A 230 -20.64 -0.55 1.61
C GLY A 230 -20.28 0.12 0.29
N GLY A 231 -21.26 0.71 -0.39
CA GLY A 231 -21.04 1.50 -1.62
C GLY A 231 -20.57 0.68 -2.82
N TRP A 232 -21.14 -0.51 -3.01
CA TRP A 232 -20.85 -1.43 -4.13
C TRP A 232 -21.89 -1.37 -5.26
N SER A 233 -22.91 -0.51 -5.15
CA SER A 233 -23.96 -0.32 -6.16
C SER A 233 -23.39 0.22 -7.47
#